data_AF-A0A6G4V6D2-F1
#
_entry.id   AF-A0A6G4V6D2-F1
#
_cell.length_a   1.000
_cell.length_b   1.000
_cell.length_c   1.000
_cell.angle_alpha   90.00
_cell.angle_beta   90.00
_cell.angle_gamma   90.00
#
_symmetry.space_group_name_H-M   'P 1'
#
loop_
_entity.id
_entity.type
_entity.pdbx_description
1 polymer ?
#
loop_
_entity_poly.entity_id
_entity_poly.type
_entity_poly.pdbx_seq_one_letter_code
_entity_poly.pdbx_strand_id
1 'polypeptide(L)'
;MSNGDIFVGEVIGTAILILFGAGVVAAVVLNYSKAKDAGWVVIAFGWGFGVMAGAYTAAPLSGGHLNPAVTLGIAIDTGDWDKVPIYVAGQMVGAVLGAVLCWLVYFAQFQANAEEDKAQPTLGIFSTAPAIRNPVANLITEIIATVGLVLPILAFGLTKGLGESGTAILIVSFLVVGIGLSLGGPTGYAINPARDLGPRITHALLPIPNKGTSDWSYAWIPVVGPLIGGALSGLIFNAAF
;
A
#
# COMPACT_ATOMS: atom_id res chain seq x y z
N MET A 1 6.96 -22.91 -4.41
CA MET A 1 6.33 -22.27 -3.24
C MET A 1 5.00 -22.95 -2.98
N SER A 2 4.78 -23.44 -1.76
CA SER A 2 3.48 -23.99 -1.36
C SER A 2 2.46 -22.88 -1.12
N ASN A 3 1.17 -23.23 -1.04
CA ASN A 3 0.12 -22.29 -0.68
C ASN A 3 0.34 -21.68 0.71
N GLY A 4 0.90 -22.47 1.64
CA GLY A 4 1.25 -22.01 2.98
C GLY A 4 2.35 -20.95 2.97
N ASP A 5 3.42 -21.18 2.19
CA ASP A 5 4.53 -20.23 2.06
C ASP A 5 4.06 -18.90 1.46
N ILE A 6 3.21 -18.96 0.42
CA ILE A 6 2.63 -17.77 -0.20
C ILE A 6 1.81 -16.99 0.81
N PHE A 7 0.86 -17.64 1.48
CA PHE A 7 -0.02 -16.98 2.43
C PHE A 7 0.79 -16.33 3.57
N VAL A 8 1.71 -17.07 4.19
CA VAL A 8 2.52 -16.57 5.30
C VAL A 8 3.45 -15.43 4.86
N GLY A 9 4.11 -15.57 3.71
CA GLY A 9 4.98 -14.53 3.15
C GLY A 9 4.23 -13.23 2.91
N GLU A 10 3.06 -13.31 2.30
CA GLU A 10 2.21 -12.15 2.01
C GLU A 10 1.62 -11.52 3.28
N VAL A 11 1.21 -12.33 4.27
CA VAL A 11 0.78 -11.81 5.58
C VAL A 11 1.89 -11.00 6.24
N ILE A 12 3.09 -11.58 6.36
CA ILE A 12 4.21 -10.93 7.06
C ILE A 12 4.67 -9.69 6.28
N GLY A 13 4.88 -9.82 4.98
CA GLY A 13 5.36 -8.73 4.14
C GLY A 13 4.38 -7.56 4.11
N THR A 14 3.09 -7.81 3.92
CA THR A 14 2.08 -6.74 3.89
C THR A 14 1.87 -6.13 5.28
N ALA A 15 2.00 -6.91 6.36
CA ALA A 15 1.98 -6.35 7.71
C ALA A 15 3.14 -5.37 7.96
N ILE A 16 4.36 -5.71 7.54
CA ILE A 16 5.53 -4.83 7.64
C ILE A 16 5.34 -3.57 6.78
N LEU A 17 4.91 -3.75 5.53
CA LEU A 17 4.58 -2.65 4.62
C LEU A 17 3.63 -1.64 5.29
N ILE A 18 2.53 -2.12 5.84
CA ILE A 18 1.51 -1.25 6.43
C ILE A 18 1.94 -0.69 7.77
N LEU A 19 2.64 -1.46 8.61
CA LEU A 19 3.20 -0.94 9.86
C LEU A 19 4.07 0.30 9.59
N PHE A 20 4.93 0.24 8.58
CA PHE A 20 5.85 1.34 8.25
C PHE A 20 5.12 2.48 7.53
N GLY A 21 4.28 2.15 6.55
CA GLY A 21 3.51 3.13 5.79
C GLY A 21 2.51 3.91 6.63
N ALA A 22 1.65 3.23 7.39
CA ALA A 22 0.73 3.88 8.32
C ALA A 22 1.51 4.54 9.47
N GLY A 23 2.58 3.91 9.95
CA GLY A 23 3.44 4.44 11.00
C GLY A 23 4.04 5.80 10.66
N VAL A 24 4.58 5.99 9.44
CA VAL A 24 5.13 7.29 9.04
C VAL A 24 4.04 8.37 8.95
N VAL A 25 2.83 8.01 8.52
CA VAL A 25 1.72 8.98 8.49
C VAL A 25 1.27 9.33 9.91
N ALA A 26 1.16 8.34 10.81
CA ALA A 26 0.88 8.58 12.23
C ALA A 26 1.96 9.50 12.85
N ALA A 27 3.23 9.27 12.51
CA ALA A 27 4.35 10.07 12.96
C ALA A 27 4.22 11.54 12.52
N VAL A 28 3.78 11.79 11.29
CA VAL A 28 3.67 13.15 10.74
C VAL A 28 2.39 13.85 11.18
N VAL A 29 1.30 13.12 11.42
CA VAL A 29 -0.04 13.69 11.67
C VAL A 29 -0.32 13.93 13.15
N LEU A 30 0.01 12.98 14.04
CA LEU A 30 -0.40 13.07 15.45
C LEU A 30 0.43 14.10 16.24
N ASN A 31 -0.23 14.96 17.04
CA ASN A 31 0.39 16.10 17.73
C ASN A 31 1.60 15.73 18.61
N TYR A 32 1.51 14.64 19.37
CA TYR A 32 2.54 14.23 20.33
C TYR A 32 3.57 13.29 19.69
N SER A 33 4.09 13.71 18.54
CA SER A 33 5.07 12.97 17.74
C SER A 33 6.30 13.82 17.47
N LYS A 34 7.47 13.19 17.54
CA LYS A 34 8.75 13.83 17.18
C LYS A 34 8.85 14.19 15.70
N ALA A 35 8.02 13.58 14.85
CA ALA A 35 7.99 13.82 13.41
C ALA A 35 6.79 14.65 12.97
N LYS A 36 6.04 15.26 13.92
CA LYS A 36 4.88 16.10 13.62
C LYS A 36 5.27 17.16 12.58
N ASP A 37 4.46 17.28 11.53
CA ASP A 37 4.66 18.23 10.44
C ASP A 37 5.95 18.08 9.62
N ALA A 38 6.61 16.91 9.67
CA ALA A 38 7.77 16.63 8.81
C ALA A 38 7.43 16.55 7.31
N GLY A 39 6.14 16.47 6.96
CA GLY A 39 5.63 16.69 5.60
C GLY A 39 5.66 15.49 4.66
N TRP A 40 5.24 15.74 3.42
CA TRP A 40 4.98 14.74 2.39
C TRP A 40 6.21 13.91 1.99
N VAL A 41 7.39 14.53 1.98
CA VAL A 41 8.64 13.86 1.60
C VAL A 41 8.94 12.71 2.57
N VAL A 42 8.81 12.95 3.89
CA VAL A 42 9.03 11.92 4.91
C VAL A 42 8.00 10.79 4.76
N ILE A 43 6.74 11.11 4.48
CA ILE A 43 5.70 10.13 4.20
C ILE A 43 6.07 9.26 2.99
N ALA A 44 6.46 9.86 1.86
CA ALA A 44 6.83 9.12 0.66
C ALA A 44 8.00 8.15 0.89
N PHE A 45 9.06 8.60 1.58
CA PHE A 45 10.18 7.74 1.95
C PHE A 45 9.79 6.64 2.94
N GLY A 46 8.96 6.93 3.94
CA GLY A 46 8.50 5.92 4.89
C GLY A 46 7.66 4.82 4.23
N TRP A 47 6.80 5.18 3.26
CA TRP A 47 6.07 4.20 2.45
C TRP A 47 7.00 3.36 1.57
N GLY A 48 7.95 3.99 0.86
CA GLY A 48 8.94 3.28 0.05
C GLY A 48 9.75 2.28 0.87
N PHE A 49 10.27 2.69 2.03
CA PHE A 49 11.00 1.78 2.92
C PHE A 49 10.12 0.70 3.56
N GLY A 50 8.83 0.96 3.77
CA GLY A 50 7.85 -0.07 4.12
C GLY A 50 7.74 -1.15 3.05
N VAL A 51 7.63 -0.74 1.77
CA VAL A 51 7.65 -1.67 0.63
C VAL A 51 8.95 -2.46 0.60
N MET A 52 10.09 -1.79 0.77
CA MET A 52 11.41 -2.43 0.80
C MET A 52 11.48 -3.53 1.87
N ALA A 53 11.17 -3.18 3.12
CA ALA A 53 11.28 -4.10 4.26
C ALA A 53 10.31 -5.27 4.14
N GLY A 54 9.06 -4.99 3.75
CA GLY A 54 8.05 -6.02 3.54
C GLY A 54 8.43 -6.98 2.41
N ALA A 55 8.82 -6.45 1.25
CA ALA A 55 9.13 -7.25 0.08
C ALA A 55 10.38 -8.11 0.30
N TYR A 56 11.45 -7.57 0.89
CA TYR A 56 12.63 -8.38 1.25
C TYR A 56 12.29 -9.52 2.22
N THR A 57 11.36 -9.28 3.16
CA THR A 57 10.95 -10.29 4.13
C THR A 57 10.09 -11.39 3.48
N ALA A 58 9.20 -11.01 2.57
CA ALA A 58 8.28 -11.92 1.90
C ALA A 58 8.90 -12.68 0.71
N ALA A 59 9.94 -12.12 0.08
CA ALA A 59 10.54 -12.63 -1.14
C ALA A 59 10.96 -14.12 -1.05
N PRO A 60 11.64 -14.60 0.02
CA PRO A 60 12.04 -16.00 0.11
C PRO A 60 10.87 -17.01 0.19
N LEU A 61 9.67 -16.55 0.58
CA LEU A 61 8.50 -17.40 0.80
C LEU A 61 7.48 -17.33 -0.34
N SER A 62 7.27 -16.13 -0.89
CA SER A 62 6.12 -15.82 -1.76
C SER A 62 6.48 -15.06 -3.03
N GLY A 63 7.73 -14.59 -3.16
CA GLY A 63 8.11 -13.60 -4.18
C GLY A 63 7.75 -12.15 -3.82
N GLY A 64 6.96 -11.92 -2.76
CA GLY A 64 6.71 -10.60 -2.19
C GLY A 64 5.88 -9.69 -3.09
N HIS A 65 4.69 -10.13 -3.50
CA HIS A 65 3.77 -9.31 -4.30
C HIS A 65 3.23 -8.15 -3.47
N LEU A 66 2.77 -8.45 -2.25
CA LEU A 66 2.24 -7.55 -1.23
C LEU A 66 1.07 -6.64 -1.67
N ASN A 67 0.56 -6.87 -2.87
CA ASN A 67 -0.36 -5.99 -3.58
C ASN A 67 -1.24 -6.81 -4.53
N PRO A 68 -2.58 -6.73 -4.38
CA PRO A 68 -3.51 -7.39 -5.30
C PRO A 68 -3.36 -6.94 -6.76
N ALA A 69 -3.01 -5.67 -7.03
CA ALA A 69 -2.80 -5.17 -8.39
C ALA A 69 -1.53 -5.71 -9.04
N VAL A 70 -0.44 -5.87 -8.27
CA VAL A 70 0.80 -6.53 -8.73
C VAL A 70 0.53 -8.00 -9.01
N THR A 71 -0.18 -8.68 -8.09
CA THR A 71 -0.58 -10.08 -8.24
C THR A 71 -1.40 -10.30 -9.51
N LEU A 72 -2.35 -9.41 -9.78
CA LEU A 72 -3.17 -9.46 -10.99
C LEU A 72 -2.35 -9.22 -12.26
N GLY A 73 -1.46 -8.22 -12.26
CA GLY A 73 -0.60 -7.93 -13.40
C GLY A 73 0.32 -9.11 -13.76
N ILE A 74 0.92 -9.73 -12.75
CA ILE A 74 1.74 -10.95 -12.92
C ILE A 74 0.89 -12.11 -13.43
N ALA A 75 -0.31 -12.34 -12.89
CA ALA A 75 -1.18 -13.43 -13.34
C ALA A 75 -1.63 -13.27 -14.80
N ILE A 76 -1.76 -12.03 -15.30
CA ILE A 76 -2.06 -11.76 -16.71
C ILE A 76 -0.85 -12.03 -17.61
N ASP A 77 0.36 -11.73 -17.13
CA ASP A 77 1.61 -12.06 -17.83
C ASP A 77 1.86 -13.57 -17.87
N THR A 78 1.83 -14.25 -16.72
CA THR A 78 2.20 -15.66 -16.62
C THR A 78 1.08 -16.64 -16.93
N GLY A 79 -0.19 -16.21 -16.84
CA GLY A 79 -1.35 -17.09 -16.91
C GLY A 79 -1.63 -17.88 -15.62
N ASP A 80 -0.90 -17.63 -14.53
CA ASP A 80 -1.04 -18.38 -13.28
C ASP A 80 -2.12 -17.79 -12.35
N TRP A 81 -3.37 -18.17 -12.61
CA TRP A 81 -4.52 -17.67 -11.84
C TRP A 81 -4.76 -18.40 -10.52
N ASP A 82 -4.31 -19.65 -10.40
CA ASP A 82 -4.66 -20.55 -9.28
C ASP A 82 -4.27 -20.01 -7.90
N LYS A 83 -3.21 -19.20 -7.84
CA LYS A 83 -2.66 -18.67 -6.58
C LYS A 83 -3.17 -17.29 -6.23
N VAL A 84 -3.81 -16.58 -7.16
CA VAL A 84 -4.28 -15.20 -6.95
C VAL A 84 -5.12 -15.05 -5.68
N PRO A 85 -6.11 -15.94 -5.39
CA PRO A 85 -6.90 -15.81 -4.16
C PRO A 85 -6.07 -15.93 -2.88
N ILE A 86 -5.00 -16.73 -2.91
CA ILE A 86 -4.12 -16.99 -1.76
C ILE A 86 -3.25 -15.78 -1.47
N TYR A 87 -2.68 -15.19 -2.53
CA TYR A 87 -1.95 -13.92 -2.44
C TYR A 87 -2.85 -12.82 -1.85
N VAL A 88 -4.03 -12.61 -2.44
CA VAL A 88 -4.96 -11.55 -1.99
C VAL A 88 -5.40 -11.77 -0.54
N ALA A 89 -5.71 -13.01 -0.14
CA ALA A 89 -6.08 -13.32 1.24
C ALA A 89 -4.94 -12.99 2.22
N GLY A 90 -3.70 -13.39 1.90
CA GLY A 90 -2.54 -13.10 2.73
C GLY A 90 -2.28 -11.60 2.86
N GLN A 91 -2.35 -10.88 1.75
CA GLN A 91 -2.19 -9.41 1.70
C GLN A 91 -3.23 -8.69 2.56
N MET A 92 -4.51 -9.09 2.45
CA MET A 92 -5.59 -8.47 3.23
C MET A 92 -5.42 -8.70 4.74
N VAL A 93 -5.08 -9.92 5.15
CA VAL A 93 -4.80 -10.23 6.56
C VAL A 93 -3.59 -9.46 7.06
N GLY A 94 -2.50 -9.47 6.28
CA GLY A 94 -1.28 -8.72 6.59
C GLY A 94 -1.56 -7.22 6.76
N ALA A 95 -2.36 -6.63 5.86
CA ALA A 95 -2.68 -5.22 5.91
C ALA A 95 -3.49 -4.83 7.16
N VAL A 96 -4.44 -5.66 7.58
CA VAL A 96 -5.17 -5.48 8.85
C VAL A 96 -4.20 -5.57 10.04
N LEU A 97 -3.35 -6.59 10.08
CA LEU A 97 -2.38 -6.77 11.17
C LEU A 97 -1.40 -5.59 11.26
N GLY A 98 -0.85 -5.14 10.13
CA GLY A 98 0.05 -3.98 10.09
C GLY A 98 -0.62 -2.69 10.59
N ALA A 99 -1.88 -2.48 10.25
CA ALA A 99 -2.66 -1.33 10.74
C ALA A 99 -2.91 -1.39 12.25
N VAL A 100 -3.24 -2.57 12.79
CA VAL A 100 -3.38 -2.78 14.24
C VAL A 100 -2.04 -2.53 14.95
N LEU A 101 -0.93 -3.03 14.41
CA LEU A 101 0.40 -2.82 14.97
C LEU A 101 0.78 -1.33 14.96
N CYS A 102 0.49 -0.59 13.89
CA CYS A 102 0.67 0.86 13.84
C CYS A 102 -0.12 1.56 14.96
N TRP A 103 -1.40 1.20 15.14
CA TRP A 103 -2.22 1.74 16.21
C TRP A 103 -1.63 1.44 17.60
N LEU A 104 -1.09 0.25 17.83
CA LEU A 104 -0.43 -0.12 19.08
C LEU A 104 0.87 0.68 19.32
N VAL A 105 1.69 0.87 18.28
CA VAL A 105 2.93 1.68 18.37
C VAL A 105 2.61 3.13 18.76
N TYR A 106 1.53 3.69 18.21
CA TYR A 106 1.08 5.06 18.47
C TYR A 106 -0.05 5.14 19.50
N PHE A 107 -0.24 4.11 20.34
CA PHE A 107 -1.43 3.99 21.18
C PHE A 107 -1.64 5.21 22.08
N ALA A 108 -0.58 5.66 22.77
CA ALA A 108 -0.65 6.83 23.64
C ALA A 108 -0.98 8.13 22.86
N GLN A 109 -0.45 8.29 21.65
CA GLN A 109 -0.72 9.43 20.78
C GLN A 109 -2.16 9.42 20.26
N PHE A 110 -2.70 8.25 19.95
CA PHE A 110 -4.13 8.10 19.62
C PHE A 110 -5.03 8.37 20.82
N GLN A 111 -4.66 7.97 22.05
CA GLN A 111 -5.40 8.32 23.25
C GLN A 111 -5.39 9.83 23.51
N ALA A 112 -4.25 10.48 23.30
CA ALA A 112 -4.14 11.93 23.41
C ALA A 112 -4.93 12.69 22.31
N ASN A 113 -5.39 12.01 21.26
CA ASN A 113 -6.32 12.55 20.26
C ASN A 113 -7.76 12.71 20.78
N ALA A 114 -8.03 12.35 22.04
CA ALA A 114 -9.35 12.51 22.68
C ALA A 114 -9.71 13.97 23.00
N GLU A 115 -8.71 14.86 23.09
CA GLU A 115 -8.92 16.31 23.26
C GLU A 115 -9.51 16.90 21.97
N GLU A 116 -10.82 17.15 21.94
CA GLU A 116 -11.57 17.51 20.72
C GLU A 116 -11.05 18.80 20.05
N ASP A 117 -10.60 19.78 20.83
CA ASP A 117 -10.02 21.03 20.35
C ASP A 117 -8.67 20.86 19.65
N LYS A 118 -8.00 19.73 19.83
CA LYS A 118 -6.68 19.42 19.26
C LYS A 118 -6.69 18.20 18.34
N ALA A 119 -7.82 17.51 18.24
CA ALA A 119 -7.95 16.25 17.53
C ALA A 119 -7.53 16.39 16.06
N GLN A 120 -6.70 15.45 15.61
CA GLN A 120 -6.26 15.35 14.21
C GLN A 120 -7.10 14.33 13.46
N PRO A 121 -7.42 14.55 12.17
CA PRO A 121 -8.06 13.55 11.34
C PRO A 121 -7.19 12.28 11.23
N THR A 122 -7.75 11.12 11.59
CA THR A 122 -6.98 9.88 11.62
C THR A 122 -7.17 8.99 10.40
N LEU A 123 -8.20 9.22 9.57
CA LEU A 123 -8.47 8.37 8.40
C LEU A 123 -7.25 8.25 7.47
N GLY A 124 -6.57 9.37 7.21
CA GLY A 124 -5.39 9.45 6.34
C GLY A 124 -4.19 8.62 6.82
N ILE A 125 -4.14 8.27 8.11
CA ILE A 125 -3.12 7.38 8.67
C ILE A 125 -3.31 5.95 8.15
N PHE A 126 -4.56 5.53 7.99
CA PHE A 126 -4.89 4.16 7.63
C PHE A 126 -5.14 4.01 6.12
N SER A 127 -5.96 4.88 5.55
CA SER A 127 -6.46 4.75 4.18
C SER A 127 -6.44 6.08 3.44
N THR A 128 -6.47 6.05 2.11
CA THR A 128 -6.39 7.26 1.32
C THR A 128 -7.74 7.98 1.21
N ALA A 129 -7.65 9.29 0.99
CA ALA A 129 -8.77 10.17 0.72
C ALA A 129 -8.34 11.20 -0.33
N PRO A 130 -9.26 11.69 -1.18
CA PRO A 130 -8.91 12.61 -2.25
C PRO A 130 -8.67 14.02 -1.70
N ALA A 131 -7.68 14.72 -2.24
CA ALA A 131 -7.49 16.15 -1.95
C ALA A 131 -8.65 16.99 -2.53
N ILE A 132 -9.13 16.61 -3.73
CA ILE A 132 -10.34 17.14 -4.35
C ILE A 132 -11.21 15.95 -4.76
N ARG A 133 -12.43 15.89 -4.21
CA ARG A 133 -13.39 14.82 -4.48
C ARG A 133 -14.00 14.98 -5.87
N ASN A 134 -13.47 14.21 -6.81
CA ASN A 134 -14.00 14.02 -8.16
C ASN A 134 -13.77 12.54 -8.53
N PRO A 135 -14.78 11.66 -8.33
CA PRO A 135 -14.59 10.22 -8.46
C PRO A 135 -13.97 9.76 -9.78
N VAL A 136 -14.32 10.41 -10.89
CA VAL A 136 -13.76 10.08 -12.21
C VAL A 136 -12.28 10.45 -12.27
N ALA A 137 -11.92 11.68 -11.90
CA ALA A 137 -10.52 12.11 -11.89
C ALA A 137 -9.69 11.28 -10.91
N ASN A 138 -10.23 10.99 -9.73
CA ASN A 138 -9.56 10.19 -8.70
C ASN A 138 -9.33 8.74 -9.16
N LEU A 139 -10.30 8.14 -9.85
CA LEU A 139 -10.14 6.82 -10.45
C LEU A 139 -9.05 6.81 -11.53
N ILE A 140 -9.04 7.80 -12.42
CA ILE A 140 -8.01 7.95 -13.45
C ILE A 140 -6.62 8.08 -12.81
N THR A 141 -6.48 8.87 -11.74
CA THR A 141 -5.21 8.98 -11.01
C THR A 141 -4.73 7.63 -10.49
N GLU A 142 -5.59 6.86 -9.82
CA GLU A 142 -5.20 5.55 -9.28
C GLU A 142 -4.86 4.54 -10.38
N ILE A 143 -5.55 4.57 -11.53
CA ILE A 143 -5.21 3.74 -12.69
C ILE A 143 -3.81 4.09 -13.19
N ILE A 144 -3.54 5.37 -13.49
CA ILE A 144 -2.27 5.83 -14.05
C ILE A 144 -1.11 5.56 -13.08
N ALA A 145 -1.29 5.89 -11.79
CA ALA A 145 -0.28 5.66 -10.78
C ALA A 145 0.04 4.17 -10.61
N THR A 146 -0.97 3.30 -10.72
CA THR A 146 -0.75 1.85 -10.64
C THR A 146 -0.10 1.29 -11.90
N VAL A 147 -0.42 1.83 -13.09
CA VAL A 147 0.35 1.49 -14.30
C VAL A 147 1.82 1.87 -14.13
N GLY A 148 2.07 3.05 -13.58
CA GLY A 148 3.42 3.53 -13.22
C GLY A 148 4.13 2.69 -12.15
N LEU A 149 3.42 1.80 -11.45
CA LEU A 149 3.99 0.82 -10.52
C LEU A 149 4.22 -0.54 -11.19
N VAL A 150 3.15 -1.15 -11.70
CA VAL A 150 3.14 -2.56 -12.08
C VAL A 150 3.90 -2.80 -13.39
N LEU A 151 3.79 -1.89 -14.37
CA LEU A 151 4.50 -2.07 -15.64
C LEU A 151 6.03 -2.02 -15.46
N PRO A 152 6.63 -1.06 -14.71
CA PRO A 152 8.04 -1.11 -14.40
C PRO A 152 8.46 -2.36 -13.62
N ILE A 153 7.65 -2.85 -12.68
CA ILE A 153 7.93 -4.09 -11.94
C ILE A 153 8.10 -5.27 -12.91
N LEU A 154 7.17 -5.44 -13.86
CA LEU A 154 7.26 -6.49 -14.88
C LEU A 154 8.51 -6.31 -15.75
N ALA A 155 8.77 -5.08 -16.22
CA ALA A 155 9.95 -4.76 -17.03
C ALA A 155 11.28 -5.00 -16.30
N PHE A 156 11.36 -4.78 -14.98
CA PHE A 156 12.54 -5.11 -14.20
C PHE A 156 12.86 -6.61 -14.24
N GLY A 157 11.84 -7.46 -14.35
CA GLY A 157 11.98 -8.91 -14.53
C GLY A 157 12.76 -9.31 -15.78
N LEU A 158 12.78 -8.46 -16.82
CA LEU A 158 13.53 -8.70 -18.07
C LEU A 158 15.01 -8.33 -17.96
N THR A 159 15.41 -7.60 -16.92
CA THR A 159 16.79 -7.15 -16.74
C THR A 159 17.65 -8.24 -16.11
N LYS A 160 18.54 -8.85 -16.91
CA LYS A 160 19.42 -9.94 -16.46
C LYS A 160 20.21 -9.57 -15.19
N GLY A 161 20.18 -10.45 -14.19
CA GLY A 161 20.89 -10.30 -12.92
C GLY A 161 20.26 -9.34 -11.91
N LEU A 162 19.24 -8.55 -12.30
CA LEU A 162 18.63 -7.57 -11.40
C LEU A 162 17.79 -8.24 -10.29
N GLY A 163 16.98 -9.24 -10.66
CA GLY A 163 16.17 -10.02 -9.72
C GLY A 163 17.01 -10.91 -8.79
N GLU A 164 18.11 -11.47 -9.31
CA GLU A 164 18.98 -12.42 -8.57
C GLU A 164 19.76 -11.76 -7.44
N SER A 165 20.10 -10.47 -7.57
CA SER A 165 20.88 -9.73 -6.58
C SER A 165 20.05 -9.19 -5.40
N GLY A 166 18.71 -9.32 -5.44
CA GLY A 166 17.80 -8.65 -4.52
C GLY A 166 17.62 -7.15 -4.78
N THR A 167 18.48 -6.53 -5.60
CA THR A 167 18.47 -5.10 -5.95
C THR A 167 17.14 -4.65 -6.57
N ALA A 168 16.43 -5.54 -7.26
CA ALA A 168 15.10 -5.26 -7.79
C ALA A 168 14.14 -4.69 -6.71
N ILE A 169 14.16 -5.24 -5.49
CA ILE A 169 13.29 -4.78 -4.40
C ILE A 169 13.66 -3.35 -3.96
N LEU A 170 14.94 -3.02 -3.91
CA LEU A 170 15.40 -1.67 -3.61
C LEU A 170 14.95 -0.66 -4.68
N ILE A 171 15.02 -1.04 -5.96
CA ILE A 171 14.55 -0.19 -7.06
C ILE A 171 13.03 0.00 -6.98
N VAL A 172 12.27 -1.06 -6.70
CA VAL A 172 10.81 -0.96 -6.50
C VAL A 172 10.46 -0.04 -5.33
N SER A 173 11.23 -0.08 -4.24
CA SER A 173 11.08 0.88 -3.14
C SER A 173 11.24 2.33 -3.60
N PHE A 174 12.31 2.64 -4.35
CA PHE A 174 12.50 3.99 -4.89
C PHE A 174 11.45 4.38 -5.94
N LEU A 175 10.93 3.42 -6.70
CA LEU A 175 9.79 3.63 -7.59
C LEU A 175 8.56 4.07 -6.79
N VAL A 176 8.25 3.43 -5.67
CA VAL A 176 7.14 3.83 -4.78
C VAL A 176 7.36 5.23 -4.21
N VAL A 177 8.58 5.58 -3.79
CA VAL A 177 8.92 6.97 -3.39
C VAL A 177 8.64 7.94 -4.53
N GLY A 178 9.11 7.63 -5.74
CA GLY A 178 8.89 8.45 -6.93
C GLY A 178 7.41 8.66 -7.24
N ILE A 179 6.59 7.60 -7.18
CA ILE A 179 5.14 7.67 -7.36
C ILE A 179 4.51 8.55 -6.28
N GLY A 180 4.87 8.37 -5.01
CA GLY A 180 4.36 9.21 -3.93
C GLY A 180 4.67 10.69 -4.12
N LEU A 181 5.88 11.02 -4.56
CA LEU A 181 6.32 12.40 -4.78
C LEU A 181 5.73 13.04 -6.05
N SER A 182 5.41 12.25 -7.08
CA SER A 182 4.97 12.78 -8.38
C SER A 182 3.47 12.62 -8.66
N LEU A 183 2.88 11.50 -8.27
CA LEU A 183 1.49 11.12 -8.59
C LEU A 183 0.60 11.03 -7.34
N GLY A 184 1.18 11.17 -6.14
CA GLY A 184 0.47 11.02 -4.88
C GLY A 184 -0.39 12.20 -4.45
N GLY A 185 -0.15 13.41 -4.98
CA GLY A 185 -0.86 14.63 -4.56
C GLY A 185 -2.39 14.58 -4.64
N PRO A 186 -3.00 14.04 -5.73
CA PRO A 186 -4.45 14.06 -5.87
C PRO A 186 -5.21 13.09 -4.95
N THR A 187 -4.68 11.87 -4.73
CA THR A 187 -5.41 10.78 -4.06
C THR A 187 -4.64 10.07 -2.96
N GLY A 188 -3.37 10.42 -2.71
CA GLY A 188 -2.54 9.72 -1.74
C GLY A 188 -1.92 8.41 -2.23
N TYR A 189 -1.87 8.18 -3.55
CA TYR A 189 -1.25 7.04 -4.22
C TYR A 189 -1.58 5.70 -3.55
N ALA A 190 -2.85 5.30 -3.54
CA ALA A 190 -3.21 4.02 -2.93
C ALA A 190 -2.49 2.87 -3.63
N ILE A 191 -2.58 2.79 -4.97
CA ILE A 191 -1.87 1.86 -5.89
C ILE A 191 -1.87 0.38 -5.51
N ASN A 192 -2.61 0.02 -4.47
CA ASN A 192 -2.64 -1.28 -3.82
C ASN A 192 -3.97 -1.42 -3.04
N PRO A 193 -4.88 -2.30 -3.51
CA PRO A 193 -6.16 -2.49 -2.86
C PRO A 193 -6.07 -2.94 -1.39
N ALA A 194 -5.10 -3.81 -1.05
CA ALA A 194 -4.93 -4.30 0.32
C ALA A 194 -4.44 -3.21 1.27
N ARG A 195 -3.55 -2.33 0.77
CA ARG A 195 -3.01 -1.19 1.50
C ARG A 195 -4.04 -0.14 1.88
N ASP A 196 -5.16 -0.07 1.17
CA ASP A 196 -6.26 0.83 1.52
C ASP A 196 -7.35 0.09 2.30
N LEU A 197 -7.89 -0.99 1.73
CA LEU A 197 -9.09 -1.64 2.25
C LEU A 197 -8.86 -2.30 3.62
N GLY A 198 -7.73 -2.98 3.82
CA GLY A 198 -7.40 -3.62 5.10
C GLY A 198 -7.31 -2.60 6.25
N PRO A 199 -6.49 -1.54 6.11
CA PRO A 199 -6.42 -0.47 7.10
C PRO A 199 -7.72 0.32 7.25
N ARG A 200 -8.53 0.50 6.19
CA ARG A 200 -9.84 1.18 6.27
C ARG A 200 -10.84 0.38 7.12
N ILE A 201 -10.88 -0.94 6.95
CA ILE A 201 -11.65 -1.86 7.81
C ILE A 201 -11.15 -1.71 9.25
N THR A 202 -9.83 -1.72 9.45
CA THR A 202 -9.21 -1.57 10.77
C THR A 202 -9.59 -0.25 11.43
N HIS A 203 -9.50 0.87 10.72
CA HIS A 203 -9.94 2.19 11.19
C HIS A 203 -11.41 2.20 11.61
N ALA A 204 -12.29 1.52 10.86
CA ALA A 204 -13.70 1.41 11.21
C ALA A 204 -13.92 0.68 12.55
N LEU A 205 -13.14 -0.36 12.82
CA LEU A 205 -13.29 -1.22 14.00
C LEU A 205 -12.57 -0.70 15.25
N LEU A 206 -11.41 -0.06 15.11
CA LEU A 206 -10.61 0.36 16.26
C LEU A 206 -11.26 1.50 17.04
N PRO A 207 -11.17 1.51 18.38
CA PRO A 207 -11.75 2.54 19.24
C PRO A 207 -10.84 3.78 19.31
N ILE A 208 -10.62 4.45 18.18
CA ILE A 208 -9.79 5.65 18.10
C ILE A 208 -10.65 6.88 18.48
N PRO A 209 -10.25 7.67 19.50
CA PRO A 209 -10.96 8.89 19.86
C PRO A 209 -11.01 9.88 18.70
N ASN A 210 -12.18 10.50 18.49
CA ASN A 210 -12.41 11.54 17.48
C ASN A 210 -12.01 11.15 16.04
N LYS A 211 -12.04 9.86 15.71
CA LYS A 211 -11.56 9.33 14.41
C LYS A 211 -12.40 9.72 13.18
N GLY A 212 -13.65 10.15 13.39
CA GLY A 212 -14.60 10.40 12.31
C GLY A 212 -15.08 9.12 11.61
N THR A 213 -15.48 9.26 10.33
CA THR A 213 -15.96 8.13 9.52
C THR A 213 -14.83 7.49 8.69
N SER A 214 -15.03 6.25 8.22
CA SER A 214 -14.07 5.58 7.33
C SER A 214 -14.29 5.85 5.83
N ASP A 215 -15.15 6.82 5.48
CA ASP A 215 -15.39 7.27 4.10
C ASP A 215 -15.68 6.13 3.09
N TRP A 216 -16.61 5.25 3.45
CA TRP A 216 -16.97 4.08 2.65
C TRP A 216 -17.48 4.42 1.24
N SER A 217 -18.03 5.63 1.04
CA SER A 217 -18.43 6.13 -0.27
C SER A 217 -17.26 6.25 -1.26
N TYR A 218 -16.04 6.42 -0.78
CA TYR A 218 -14.83 6.56 -1.60
C TYR A 218 -14.02 5.26 -1.71
N ALA A 219 -14.22 4.30 -0.80
CA ALA A 219 -13.40 3.10 -0.63
C ALA A 219 -13.27 2.19 -1.87
N TRP A 220 -14.18 2.29 -2.83
CA TRP A 220 -14.13 1.49 -4.06
C TRP A 220 -13.05 1.99 -5.04
N ILE A 221 -12.69 3.27 -5.01
CA ILE A 221 -11.71 3.87 -5.93
C ILE A 221 -10.31 3.27 -5.74
N PRO A 222 -9.72 3.24 -4.52
CA PRO A 222 -8.41 2.63 -4.29
C PRO A 222 -8.39 1.10 -4.43
N VAL A 223 -9.54 0.46 -4.71
CA VAL A 223 -9.63 -0.96 -5.07
C VAL A 223 -9.72 -1.12 -6.59
N VAL A 224 -10.73 -0.51 -7.22
CA VAL A 224 -11.00 -0.66 -8.65
C VAL A 224 -9.91 0.00 -9.50
N GLY A 225 -9.47 1.20 -9.14
CA GLY A 225 -8.44 1.92 -9.89
C GLY A 225 -7.14 1.11 -10.03
N PRO A 226 -6.56 0.64 -8.91
CA PRO A 226 -5.36 -0.17 -8.97
C PRO A 226 -5.55 -1.51 -9.68
N LEU A 227 -6.69 -2.19 -9.53
CA LEU A 227 -6.93 -3.44 -10.26
C LEU A 227 -6.99 -3.22 -11.78
N ILE A 228 -7.65 -2.14 -12.24
CA ILE A 228 -7.63 -1.75 -13.66
C ILE A 228 -6.20 -1.43 -14.10
N GLY A 229 -5.45 -0.65 -13.32
CA GLY A 229 -4.07 -0.31 -13.63
C GLY A 229 -3.15 -1.52 -13.72
N GLY A 230 -3.24 -2.46 -12.77
CA GLY A 230 -2.47 -3.71 -12.79
C GLY A 230 -2.83 -4.60 -13.99
N ALA A 231 -4.12 -4.67 -14.34
CA ALA A 231 -4.55 -5.41 -15.53
C ALA A 231 -4.02 -4.80 -16.83
N LEU A 232 -4.10 -3.47 -16.97
CA LEU A 232 -3.53 -2.75 -18.10
C LEU A 232 -2.02 -2.96 -18.19
N SER A 233 -1.30 -2.94 -17.07
CA SER A 233 0.15 -3.21 -17.06
C SER A 233 0.49 -4.59 -17.61
N GLY A 234 -0.20 -5.66 -17.18
CA GLY A 234 0.03 -7.00 -17.71
C GLY A 234 -0.27 -7.09 -19.22
N LEU A 235 -1.36 -6.48 -19.67
CA LEU A 235 -1.73 -6.47 -21.10
C LEU A 235 -0.73 -5.67 -21.95
N ILE A 236 -0.29 -4.50 -21.47
CA ILE A 236 0.72 -3.68 -22.15
C ILE A 236 2.04 -4.43 -22.20
N PHE A 237 2.42 -5.10 -21.11
CA PHE A 237 3.64 -5.87 -21.04
C PHE A 237 3.65 -6.97 -22.11
N ASN A 238 2.63 -7.83 -22.13
CA ASN A 238 2.50 -8.92 -23.11
C ASN A 238 2.47 -8.45 -24.57
N ALA A 239 2.02 -7.22 -24.82
CA ALA A 239 1.91 -6.67 -26.16
C ALA A 239 3.20 -6.00 -26.67
N ALA A 240 4.06 -5.52 -25.78
CA ALA A 240 5.16 -4.61 -26.12
C ALA A 240 6.55 -5.10 -25.69
N PHE A 241 6.65 -6.09 -24.82
CA PHE A 241 7.89 -6.64 -24.29
C PHE A 241 8.01 -8.13 -24.61
#